data_AF-A0A2V9QBU6-F1
#
_entry.id   AF-A0A2V9QBU6-F1
#
_cell.length_a   1.000
_cell.length_b   1.000
_cell.length_c   1.000
_cell.angle_alpha   90.00
_cell.angle_beta   90.00
_cell.angle_gamma   90.00
#
_symmetry.space_group_name_H-M   'P 1'
#
loop_
_entity.id
_entity.type
_entity.pdbx_description
1 polymer ?
#
loop_
_entity_poly.entity_id
_entity_poly.type
_entity_poly.pdbx_seq_one_letter_code
_entity_poly.pdbx_strand_id
1 'polypeptide(L)' 'MAGISNSVSVEGHTDNVGQAASNQSLSEKRAQAVVAWLTSHGIEASRLKAKGWGA' A
#
# COMPACT_ATOMS: atom_id res chain seq x y z
N MET A 1 10.23 28.68 4.58
CA MET A 1 10.76 27.43 4.01
C MET A 1 9.58 26.48 3.79
N ALA A 2 9.01 26.46 2.59
CA ALA A 2 7.93 25.53 2.26
C ALA A 2 8.56 24.14 2.09
N GLY A 3 8.44 23.30 3.12
CA GLY A 3 8.94 21.92 3.08
C GLY A 3 8.20 21.13 2.00
N ILE A 4 8.95 20.45 1.14
CA ILE A 4 8.40 19.60 0.09
C ILE A 4 7.71 18.41 0.78
N SER A 5 6.37 18.38 0.80
CA SER A 5 5.59 17.21 1.22
C SER A 5 5.61 16.14 0.12
N ASN A 6 6.65 15.31 0.11
CA ASN A 6 6.71 14.13 -0.75
C ASN A 6 5.93 12.98 -0.10
N SER A 7 4.75 12.68 -0.67
CA SER A 7 3.93 11.51 -0.35
C SER A 7 4.23 10.35 -1.30
N VAL A 8 4.14 9.12 -0.79
CA VAL A 8 4.46 7.87 -1.50
C VAL A 8 3.21 6.98 -1.55
N SER A 9 2.90 6.46 -2.74
CA SER A 9 1.88 5.43 -2.96
C SER A 9 2.52 4.05 -2.81
N VAL A 10 1.88 3.17 -2.05
CA VAL A 10 2.23 1.76 -1.89
C VAL A 10 1.11 0.94 -2.53
N GLU A 11 1.40 0.33 -3.67
CA GLU A 11 0.40 -0.30 -4.53
C GLU A 11 0.58 -1.82 -4.55
N GLY A 12 -0.49 -2.53 -4.16
CA GLY A 12 -0.52 -3.98 -4.14
C GLY A 12 -1.13 -4.55 -5.40
N HIS A 13 -0.54 -5.63 -5.91
CA HIS A 13 -1.05 -6.40 -7.06
C HIS A 13 -1.05 -7.90 -6.74
N THR A 14 -1.87 -8.66 -7.44
CA THR A 14 -1.86 -10.12 -7.44
C THR A 14 -1.59 -10.65 -8.85
N ASP A 15 -1.41 -11.96 -8.98
CA ASP A 15 -1.58 -12.62 -10.27
C ASP A 15 -3.09 -12.73 -10.61
N ASN A 16 -3.40 -13.38 -11.74
CA ASN A 16 -4.77 -13.59 -12.22
C ASN A 16 -5.41 -14.90 -11.72
N VAL A 17 -4.82 -15.58 -10.74
CA VAL A 17 -5.35 -16.82 -10.20
C VAL A 17 -6.32 -16.52 -9.06
N GLY A 18 -7.46 -17.21 -9.03
CA GLY A 18 -8.47 -17.04 -7.98
C GLY A 18 -9.56 -16.02 -8.31
N GLN A 19 -10.37 -15.67 -7.31
CA GLN A 19 -11.53 -14.79 -7.48
C GLN A 19 -11.10 -13.31 -7.42
N ALA A 20 -11.67 -12.47 -8.29
CA ALA A 20 -11.37 -11.04 -8.35
C ALA A 20 -11.54 -10.33 -6.99
N ALA A 21 -12.58 -10.65 -6.23
CA ALA A 21 -12.81 -10.09 -4.89
C ALA A 21 -11.74 -10.52 -3.87
N SER A 22 -11.27 -11.77 -3.96
CA SER A 22 -10.18 -12.29 -3.14
C SER A 22 -8.86 -11.60 -3.48
N ASN A 23 -8.59 -11.39 -4.77
CA ASN A 23 -7.40 -10.69 -5.26
C ASN A 23 -7.40 -9.21 -4.87
N GLN A 24 -8.55 -8.55 -4.95
CA GLN A 24 -8.72 -7.19 -4.43
C GLN A 24 -8.39 -7.13 -2.92
N SER A 25 -8.94 -8.05 -2.13
CA SER A 25 -8.67 -8.11 -0.69
C SER A 25 -7.21 -8.43 -0.37
N LEU A 26 -6.59 -9.33 -1.14
CA LEU A 26 -5.20 -9.76 -0.95
C LEU A 26 -4.22 -8.63 -1.28
N SER A 27 -4.41 -7.97 -2.42
CA SER A 27 -3.59 -6.83 -2.84
C SER A 27 -3.65 -5.68 -1.83
N GLU A 28 -4.85 -5.36 -1.32
CA GLU A 28 -5.05 -4.33 -0.30
C GLU A 28 -4.31 -4.66 1.01
N LYS A 29 -4.44 -5.89 1.50
CA LYS A 29 -3.72 -6.36 2.70
C LYS A 29 -2.20 -6.30 2.53
N ARG A 30 -1.69 -6.64 1.34
CA ARG A 30 -0.25 -6.56 1.04
C ARG A 30 0.25 -5.11 1.08
N ALA A 31 -0.47 -4.18 0.45
CA ALA A 31 -0.12 -2.76 0.49
C ALA A 31 -0.11 -2.22 1.94
N GLN A 32 -1.14 -2.56 2.73
CA GLN A 32 -1.24 -2.20 4.14
C GLN A 32 -0.10 -2.78 4.98
N ALA A 33 0.31 -4.03 4.74
CA ALA A 33 1.43 -4.66 5.44
C ALA A 33 2.75 -3.92 5.20
N VAL A 34 3.00 -3.46 3.97
CA VAL A 34 4.19 -2.67 3.64
C VAL A 34 4.13 -1.29 4.32
N VAL A 35 2.99 -0.61 4.30
CA VAL A 35 2.82 0.67 5.03
C VAL A 35 3.04 0.49 6.53
N ALA A 36 2.52 -0.58 7.12
CA ALA A 36 2.73 -0.88 8.53
C ALA A 36 4.22 -1.11 8.85
N TRP A 37 4.93 -1.84 7.99
CA TRP A 37 6.37 -2.04 8.13
C TRP A 37 7.15 -0.72 8.00
N LEU A 38 6.86 0.10 6.99
CA LEU A 38 7.53 1.39 6.81
C LEU A 38 7.28 2.33 7.99
N THR A 39 6.06 2.32 8.52
CA THR A 39 5.68 3.11 9.69
C THR A 39 6.42 2.64 10.95
N SER A 40 6.56 1.33 11.15
CA SER A 40 7.36 0.79 12.26
C SER A 40 8.86 1.09 12.14
N HIS A 41 9.33 1.48 10.95
CA HIS A 41 10.71 1.88 10.67
C HIS A 41 10.88 3.42 10.57
N GLY A 42 9.92 4.18 11.10
CA GLY A 42 10.07 5.63 11.29
C GLY A 42 9.63 6.50 10.13
N ILE A 43 9.00 5.93 9.08
CA ILE A 43 8.34 6.75 8.07
C ILE A 43 6.99 7.21 8.62
N GLU A 44 6.76 8.51 8.58
CA GLU A 44 5.49 9.09 9.03
C GLU A 44 4.32 8.57 8.18
N ALA A 45 3.29 8.02 8.83
CA ALA A 45 2.12 7.44 8.16
C ALA A 45 1.39 8.45 7.26
N SER A 46 1.42 9.74 7.57
CA SER A 46 0.81 10.81 6.76
C SER A 46 1.43 10.93 5.36
N ARG A 47 2.64 10.41 5.17
CA ARG A 47 3.37 10.40 3.90
C ARG A 47 3.09 9.17 3.05
N LEU A 48 2.33 8.20 3.57
CA LEU A 48 2.11 6.91 2.94
C LEU A 48 0.62 6.71 2.60
N LYS A 49 0.34 6.14 1.43
CA LYS A 49 -1.00 5.68 1.05
C LYS A 49 -0.92 4.24 0.55
N ALA A 50 -1.71 3.35 1.14
CA ALA A 50 -1.86 1.98 0.67
C ALA A 50 -3.05 1.88 -0.29
N LYS A 51 -2.90 1.13 -1.38
CA LYS A 51 -4.00 0.75 -2.27
C LYS A 51 -3.77 -0.61 -2.91
N GLY A 52 -4.76 -1.49 -2.88
CA GLY A 52 -4.80 -2.72 -3.67
C GLY A 52 -5.48 -2.52 -5.02
N TRP A 53 -4.93 -3.13 -6.07
CA TRP A 53 -5.50 -3.12 -7.43
C TRP A 53 -6.05 -4.47 -7.90
N GLY A 54 -5.87 -5.52 -7.10
CA GLY A 54 -6.26 -6.87 -7.48
C GLY A 54 -5.39 -7.44 -8.60
N ALA A 55 -6.05 -8.14 -9.52
CA ALA A 55 -5.48 -8.85 -10.66
C ALA A 55 -5.62 -8.03 -11.95
#